data_AF-A0A6N2KLC9-F1
#
_entry.id   AF-A0A6N2KLC9-F1
#
_cell.length_a   1.000
_cell.length_b   1.000
_cell.length_c   1.000
_cell.angle_alpha   90.00
_cell.angle_beta   90.00
_cell.angle_gamma   90.00
#
_symmetry.space_group_name_H-M   'P 1'
#
loop_
_entity.id
_entity.type
_entity.pdbx_description
1 polymer ?
#
loop_
_entity_poly.entity_id
_entity_poly.type
_entity_poly.pdbx_seq_one_letter_code
_entity_poly.pdbx_strand_id
1 'polypeptide(L)'
;MPAFSKLYLFAYNSLQAFGWAVSLLAILINFFSTHSLDGAYASAGDLICLLQTVSFLEVIHGALGIVPSGVLFPFMQWGGRTHFVLAIVRQIVEVQELPSVFITFVAWSIAEVIRYSHYALNCIGSCPSLITYLRYTVFIVLYPIGLAPGEMWTMYQALPFVKKKNLCADLFAAFPFSYYNFLRISFPKRKLYQGLQFSVVILLVSFSIGHLNNHTLALYGSPFLDGGLTIMAKHYWQKCGMDLCGGSLLENAAVLVCYPFLWLNLYRHLLKQRRSKLGRHQETKKKK
;
A
#
# COMPACT_ATOMS: atom_id res chain seq x y z
N MET A 1 -7.47 -27.30 2.36
CA MET A 1 -8.40 -26.36 1.70
C MET A 1 -9.34 -27.14 0.80
N PRO A 2 -10.67 -26.95 0.93
CA PRO A 2 -11.67 -27.55 0.05
C PRO A 2 -11.42 -27.21 -1.42
N ALA A 3 -11.85 -28.09 -2.34
CA ALA A 3 -11.68 -27.89 -3.78
C ALA A 3 -12.33 -26.59 -4.28
N PHE A 4 -13.51 -26.26 -3.75
CA PHE A 4 -14.22 -25.01 -4.07
C PHE A 4 -13.40 -23.76 -3.71
N SER A 5 -12.80 -23.72 -2.51
CA SER A 5 -11.94 -22.60 -2.10
C SER A 5 -10.71 -22.45 -3.00
N LYS A 6 -10.13 -23.56 -3.48
CA LYS A 6 -9.01 -23.52 -4.42
C LYS A 6 -9.42 -22.96 -5.78
N LEU A 7 -10.56 -23.40 -6.32
CA LEU A 7 -11.09 -22.90 -7.59
C LEU A 7 -11.43 -21.41 -7.52
N TYR A 8 -12.11 -20.99 -6.45
CA TYR A 8 -12.42 -19.58 -6.20
C TYR A 8 -11.14 -18.73 -6.15
N LEU A 9 -10.14 -19.14 -5.35
CA LEU A 9 -8.89 -18.41 -5.25
C LEU A 9 -8.13 -18.42 -6.58
N PHE A 10 -8.15 -19.53 -7.31
CA PHE A 10 -7.55 -19.58 -8.64
C PHE A 10 -8.17 -18.52 -9.57
N ALA A 11 -9.51 -18.47 -9.65
CA ALA A 11 -10.23 -17.50 -10.47
C ALA A 11 -9.95 -16.06 -10.03
N TYR A 12 -10.07 -15.77 -8.73
CA TYR A 12 -9.78 -14.45 -8.15
C TYR A 12 -8.37 -13.97 -8.50
N ASN A 13 -7.35 -14.80 -8.23
CA ASN A 13 -5.96 -14.43 -8.49
C ASN A 13 -5.69 -14.30 -10.00
N SER A 14 -6.34 -15.09 -10.85
CA SER A 14 -6.17 -15.00 -12.31
C SER A 14 -6.78 -13.71 -12.86
N LEU A 15 -7.98 -13.34 -12.41
CA LEU A 15 -8.65 -12.08 -12.79
C LEU A 15 -7.86 -10.86 -12.33
N GLN A 16 -7.35 -10.88 -11.09
CA GLN A 16 -6.47 -9.82 -10.61
C GLN A 16 -5.18 -9.73 -11.44
N ALA A 17 -4.49 -10.85 -11.69
CA ALA A 17 -3.29 -10.87 -12.52
C ALA A 17 -3.56 -10.29 -13.92
N PHE A 18 -4.69 -10.64 -14.53
CA PHE A 18 -5.11 -10.12 -15.81
C PHE A 18 -5.37 -8.62 -15.77
N GLY A 19 -6.13 -8.12 -14.79
CA GLY A 19 -6.41 -6.68 -14.65
C GLY A 19 -5.14 -5.84 -14.48
N TRP A 20 -4.19 -6.32 -13.67
CA TRP A 20 -2.89 -5.63 -13.50
C TRP A 20 -2.03 -5.71 -14.77
N ALA A 21 -2.11 -6.79 -15.54
CA ALA A 21 -1.42 -6.89 -16.83
C ALA A 21 -2.00 -5.92 -17.86
N VAL A 22 -3.33 -5.79 -17.92
CA VAL A 22 -4.01 -4.80 -18.77
C VAL A 22 -3.62 -3.39 -18.37
N SER A 23 -3.59 -3.10 -17.07
CA SER A 23 -3.14 -1.79 -16.55
C SER A 23 -1.70 -1.47 -16.98
N LEU A 24 -0.78 -2.43 -16.82
CA LEU A 24 0.60 -2.27 -17.25
C LEU A 24 0.69 -2.02 -18.76
N LEU A 25 -0.04 -2.79 -19.56
CA LEU A 25 -0.02 -2.66 -21.01
C LEU A 25 -0.57 -1.30 -21.46
N ALA A 26 -1.67 -0.84 -20.87
CA ALA A 26 -2.24 0.48 -21.17
C ALA A 26 -1.25 1.62 -20.88
N ILE A 27 -0.56 1.57 -19.74
CA ILE A 27 0.48 2.56 -19.38
C ILE A 27 1.64 2.53 -20.37
N LEU A 28 2.13 1.33 -20.72
CA LEU A 28 3.25 1.18 -21.66
C LEU A 28 2.88 1.64 -23.07
N ILE A 29 1.68 1.31 -23.56
CA ILE A 29 1.19 1.79 -24.86
C ILE A 29 1.16 3.33 -24.86
N ASN A 30 0.57 3.95 -23.82
CA ASN A 30 0.53 5.40 -23.72
C ASN A 30 1.94 6.02 -23.73
N PHE A 31 2.88 5.43 -22.98
CA PHE A 31 4.27 5.88 -22.94
C PHE A 31 4.96 5.77 -24.31
N PHE A 32 4.82 4.63 -25.01
CA PHE A 32 5.44 4.44 -26.31
C PHE A 32 4.79 5.28 -27.42
N SER A 33 3.50 5.61 -27.31
CA SER A 33 2.79 6.44 -28.29
C SER A 33 3.07 7.94 -28.10
N THR A 34 3.20 8.41 -26.86
CA THR A 34 3.37 9.86 -26.57
C THR A 34 4.81 10.25 -26.31
N HIS A 35 5.70 9.28 -26.03
CA HIS A 35 7.04 9.50 -25.49
C HIS A 35 7.06 10.34 -24.20
N SER A 36 5.92 10.46 -23.49
CA SER A 36 5.80 11.17 -22.22
C SER A 36 5.45 10.22 -21.07
N LEU A 37 5.90 10.57 -19.87
CA LEU A 37 5.53 9.91 -18.62
C LEU A 37 4.15 10.37 -18.12
N ASP A 38 3.61 11.43 -18.73
CA ASP A 38 2.30 12.00 -18.45
C ASP A 38 1.19 11.04 -18.92
N GLY A 39 -0.02 11.17 -18.36
CA GLY A 39 -1.17 10.34 -18.74
C GLY A 39 -1.14 8.89 -18.21
N ALA A 40 -0.20 8.55 -17.31
CA ALA A 40 -0.19 7.23 -16.65
C ALA A 40 -1.48 6.97 -15.86
N TYR A 41 -2.00 7.99 -15.18
CA TYR A 41 -3.28 7.89 -14.50
C TYR A 41 -4.46 7.86 -15.47
N ALA A 42 -4.44 8.68 -16.52
CA ALA A 42 -5.51 8.70 -17.52
C ALA A 42 -5.66 7.35 -18.24
N SER A 43 -4.56 6.64 -18.48
CA SER A 43 -4.55 5.36 -19.19
C SER A 43 -5.03 4.17 -18.33
N ALA A 44 -4.67 4.10 -17.05
CA ALA A 44 -4.95 2.92 -16.21
C ALA A 44 -5.46 3.22 -14.79
N GLY A 45 -5.59 4.48 -14.39
CA GLY A 45 -5.89 4.90 -13.02
C GLY A 45 -7.22 4.36 -12.48
N ASP A 46 -8.29 4.41 -13.27
CA ASP A 46 -9.59 3.88 -12.85
C ASP A 46 -9.58 2.36 -12.69
N LEU A 47 -8.90 1.64 -13.60
CA LEU A 47 -8.73 0.19 -13.48
C LEU A 47 -7.91 -0.17 -12.24
N ILE A 48 -6.80 0.54 -11.98
CA ILE A 48 -5.99 0.34 -10.78
C ILE A 48 -6.80 0.63 -9.50
N CYS A 49 -7.62 1.68 -9.49
CA CYS A 49 -8.53 1.98 -8.38
C CYS A 49 -9.51 0.82 -8.12
N LEU A 50 -10.08 0.25 -9.17
CA LEU A 50 -10.99 -0.90 -9.07
C LEU A 50 -10.25 -2.13 -8.52
N LEU A 51 -9.10 -2.48 -9.09
CA LEU A 51 -8.30 -3.64 -8.65
C LEU A 51 -7.87 -3.50 -7.19
N GLN A 52 -7.49 -2.29 -6.78
CA GLN A 52 -7.13 -1.98 -5.40
C GLN A 52 -8.34 -2.12 -4.45
N THR A 53 -9.51 -1.67 -4.86
CA THR A 53 -10.75 -1.83 -4.09
C THR A 53 -11.11 -3.30 -3.92
N VAL A 54 -11.09 -4.07 -5.01
CA VAL A 54 -11.36 -5.52 -5.02
C VAL A 54 -10.33 -6.28 -4.18
N SER A 55 -9.09 -5.77 -4.07
CA SER A 55 -8.03 -6.38 -3.25
C SER A 55 -8.35 -6.39 -1.74
N PHE A 56 -9.36 -5.65 -1.28
CA PHE A 56 -9.86 -5.77 0.10
C PHE A 56 -10.36 -7.19 0.41
N LEU A 57 -10.78 -7.95 -0.60
CA LEU A 57 -11.15 -9.36 -0.45
C LEU A 57 -10.01 -10.19 0.16
N GLU A 58 -8.74 -9.81 0.02
CA GLU A 58 -7.63 -10.53 0.66
C GLU A 58 -7.67 -10.43 2.20
N VAL A 59 -8.15 -9.30 2.71
CA VAL A 59 -8.39 -9.11 4.14
C VAL A 59 -9.49 -10.05 4.60
N ILE A 60 -10.57 -10.14 3.82
CA ILE A 60 -11.71 -11.03 4.07
C ILE A 60 -11.29 -12.51 3.98
N HIS A 61 -10.46 -12.90 3.01
CA HIS A 61 -9.95 -14.26 2.89
C HIS A 61 -9.15 -14.69 4.12
N GLY A 62 -8.35 -13.76 4.68
CA GLY A 62 -7.65 -13.95 5.94
C GLY A 62 -8.60 -14.05 7.15
N ALA A 63 -9.63 -13.21 7.19
CA ALA A 63 -10.62 -13.19 8.28
C ALA A 63 -11.47 -14.45 8.33
N LEU A 64 -11.85 -14.97 7.15
CA LEU A 64 -12.58 -16.23 7.01
C LEU A 64 -11.70 -17.48 7.18
N GLY A 65 -10.39 -17.32 7.36
CA GLY A 65 -9.45 -18.43 7.47
C GLY A 65 -9.27 -19.25 6.18
N ILE A 66 -9.72 -18.72 5.03
CA ILE A 66 -9.52 -19.35 3.72
C ILE A 66 -8.02 -19.37 3.41
N VAL A 67 -7.29 -18.33 3.79
CA VAL A 67 -5.84 -18.20 3.59
C VAL A 67 -5.15 -18.05 4.95
N PRO A 68 -4.02 -18.74 5.22
CA PRO A 68 -3.37 -18.75 6.53
C PRO A 68 -2.62 -17.46 6.89
N SER A 69 -2.73 -16.39 6.08
CA SER A 69 -2.00 -15.13 6.26
C SER A 69 -2.51 -14.27 7.41
N GLY A 70 -3.68 -14.57 7.96
CA GLY A 70 -4.38 -13.71 8.92
C GLY A 70 -4.86 -12.39 8.29
N VAL A 71 -5.34 -11.47 9.13
CA VAL A 71 -6.03 -10.23 8.70
C VAL A 71 -5.10 -9.02 8.67
N LEU A 72 -4.23 -8.89 9.67
CA LEU A 72 -3.48 -7.66 9.93
C LEU A 72 -2.57 -7.24 8.77
N PHE A 73 -1.74 -8.15 8.26
CA PHE A 73 -0.77 -7.80 7.21
C PHE A 73 -1.44 -7.46 5.86
N PRO A 74 -2.40 -8.25 5.34
CA PRO A 74 -3.15 -7.85 4.16
C PRO A 74 -3.86 -6.50 4.32
N PHE A 75 -4.43 -6.23 5.49
CA PHE A 75 -5.11 -4.97 5.78
C PHE A 75 -4.17 -3.78 5.74
N MET A 76 -3.01 -3.87 6.39
CA MET A 76 -2.00 -2.80 6.36
C MET A 76 -1.46 -2.53 4.95
N GLN A 77 -1.22 -3.60 4.17
CA GLN A 77 -0.76 -3.48 2.78
C GLN A 77 -1.82 -2.83 1.89
N TRP A 78 -3.06 -3.31 1.99
CA TRP A 78 -4.18 -2.75 1.25
C TRP A 78 -4.43 -1.29 1.61
N GLY A 79 -4.44 -0.96 2.91
CA GLY A 79 -4.77 0.37 3.36
C GLY A 79 -3.74 1.43 2.97
N GLY A 80 -2.44 1.11 3.03
CA GLY A 80 -1.39 2.03 2.57
C GLY A 80 -1.53 2.38 1.09
N ARG A 81 -1.78 1.38 0.24
CA ARG A 81 -1.95 1.57 -1.21
C ARG A 81 -3.27 2.27 -1.56
N THR A 82 -4.35 1.91 -0.87
CA THR A 82 -5.67 2.52 -1.07
C THR A 82 -5.65 3.99 -0.67
N HIS A 83 -4.98 4.33 0.42
CA HIS A 83 -4.75 5.71 0.83
C HIS A 83 -4.02 6.51 -0.26
N PHE A 84 -2.94 5.96 -0.80
CA PHE A 84 -2.21 6.59 -1.89
C PHE A 84 -3.11 6.85 -3.12
N VAL A 85 -3.74 5.80 -3.65
CA VAL A 85 -4.42 5.92 -4.96
C VAL A 85 -5.81 6.56 -4.86
N LEU A 86 -6.64 6.19 -3.87
CA LEU A 86 -8.02 6.66 -3.77
C LEU A 86 -8.15 7.99 -3.00
N ALA A 87 -7.39 8.17 -1.92
CA ALA A 87 -7.52 9.36 -1.08
C ALA A 87 -6.65 10.54 -1.55
N ILE A 88 -5.60 10.28 -2.32
CA ILE A 88 -4.68 11.32 -2.80
C ILE A 88 -4.73 11.44 -4.32
N VAL A 89 -4.23 10.45 -5.06
CA VAL A 89 -4.06 10.57 -6.52
C VAL A 89 -5.40 10.78 -7.24
N ARG A 90 -6.44 10.03 -6.88
CA ARG A 90 -7.78 10.18 -7.47
C ARG A 90 -8.44 11.54 -7.16
N GLN A 91 -8.12 12.16 -6.02
CA GLN A 91 -8.75 13.41 -5.57
C GLN A 91 -8.05 14.67 -6.08
N ILE A 92 -6.80 14.54 -6.53
CA ILE A 92 -5.96 15.67 -6.92
C ILE A 92 -5.50 15.45 -8.36
N VAL A 93 -6.24 16.04 -9.31
CA VAL A 93 -5.92 15.95 -10.74
C VAL A 93 -4.51 16.45 -11.07
N GLU A 94 -4.00 17.42 -10.30
CA GLU A 94 -2.70 18.03 -10.50
C GLU A 94 -1.53 17.07 -10.23
N VAL A 95 -1.73 16.04 -9.39
CA VAL A 95 -0.67 15.05 -9.11
C VAL A 95 -0.73 13.83 -10.03
N GLN A 96 -1.82 13.66 -10.79
CA GLN A 96 -2.03 12.51 -11.68
C GLN A 96 -1.03 12.49 -12.84
N GLU A 97 -0.58 13.67 -13.27
CA GLU A 97 0.40 13.86 -14.34
C GLU A 97 1.86 13.78 -13.85
N LEU A 98 2.10 13.52 -12.56
CA LEU A 98 3.47 13.45 -12.06
C LEU A 98 4.19 12.18 -12.56
N PRO A 99 5.47 12.27 -12.95
CA PRO A 99 6.30 11.10 -13.28
C PRO A 99 6.35 10.05 -12.15
N SER A 100 6.17 10.49 -10.91
CA SER A 100 6.08 9.61 -9.75
C SER A 100 4.87 8.69 -9.76
N VAL A 101 3.73 9.12 -10.33
CA VAL A 101 2.55 8.26 -10.52
C VAL A 101 2.85 7.17 -11.55
N PHE A 102 3.50 7.53 -12.67
CA PHE A 102 3.97 6.56 -13.66
C PHE A 102 4.90 5.51 -13.03
N ILE A 103 5.93 5.93 -12.30
CA ILE A 103 6.87 5.02 -11.62
C ILE A 103 6.11 4.07 -10.68
N THR A 104 5.18 4.62 -9.88
CA THR A 104 4.39 3.83 -8.93
C THR A 104 3.52 2.80 -9.64
N PHE A 105 2.77 3.21 -10.65
CA PHE A 105 1.82 2.35 -11.34
C PHE A 105 2.52 1.23 -12.12
N VAL A 106 3.66 1.51 -12.76
CA VAL A 106 4.47 0.49 -13.42
C VAL A 106 5.04 -0.48 -12.39
N ALA A 107 5.64 0.02 -11.30
CA ALA A 107 6.22 -0.83 -10.26
C ALA A 107 5.16 -1.72 -9.59
N TRP A 108 3.99 -1.15 -9.27
CA TRP A 108 2.86 -1.90 -8.74
C TRP A 108 2.37 -2.95 -9.72
N SER A 109 2.13 -2.59 -10.98
CA SER A 109 1.57 -3.53 -11.94
C SER A 109 2.50 -4.71 -12.20
N ILE A 110 3.82 -4.50 -12.32
CA ILE A 110 4.79 -5.59 -12.44
C ILE A 110 4.76 -6.48 -11.18
N ALA A 111 4.78 -5.87 -9.99
CA ALA A 111 4.77 -6.62 -8.74
C ALA A 111 3.49 -7.46 -8.58
N GLU A 112 2.33 -6.90 -8.93
CA GLU A 112 1.03 -7.53 -8.79
C GLU A 112 0.81 -8.64 -9.82
N VAL A 113 1.18 -8.42 -11.09
CA VAL A 113 1.13 -9.49 -12.12
C VAL A 113 1.91 -10.72 -11.65
N ILE A 114 3.13 -10.53 -11.14
CA ILE A 114 3.94 -11.63 -10.62
C ILE A 114 3.30 -12.27 -9.38
N ARG A 115 2.81 -11.46 -8.43
CA ARG A 115 2.25 -11.93 -7.15
C ARG A 115 0.99 -12.77 -7.38
N TYR A 116 0.04 -12.25 -8.15
CA TYR A 116 -1.24 -12.89 -8.42
C TYR A 116 -1.06 -14.11 -9.31
N SER A 117 -0.20 -14.07 -10.33
CA SER A 117 0.13 -15.25 -11.15
C SER A 117 0.72 -16.37 -10.29
N HIS A 118 1.64 -16.04 -9.38
CA HIS A 118 2.18 -17.01 -8.44
C HIS A 118 1.11 -17.59 -7.51
N TYR A 119 0.15 -16.78 -7.03
CA TYR A 119 -0.93 -17.30 -6.20
C TYR A 119 -1.87 -18.21 -6.95
N ALA A 120 -2.30 -17.83 -8.15
CA ALA A 120 -3.15 -18.65 -9.00
C ALA A 120 -2.49 -20.01 -9.28
N LEU A 121 -1.23 -20.02 -9.73
CA LEU A 121 -0.53 -21.25 -10.07
C LEU A 121 -0.21 -22.13 -8.85
N ASN A 122 -0.12 -21.56 -7.66
CA ASN A 122 -0.01 -22.34 -6.43
C ASN A 122 -1.32 -23.01 -6.03
N CYS A 123 -2.49 -22.44 -6.35
CA CYS A 123 -3.78 -23.08 -6.07
C CYS A 123 -3.92 -24.43 -6.81
N ILE A 124 -3.34 -24.53 -8.01
CA ILE A 124 -3.34 -25.76 -8.83
C ILE A 124 -2.13 -26.68 -8.58
N GLY A 125 -1.17 -26.26 -7.73
CA GLY A 125 0.01 -27.05 -7.40
C GLY A 125 1.12 -27.07 -8.46
N SER A 126 0.97 -26.29 -9.54
CA SER A 126 1.86 -26.30 -10.72
C SER A 126 2.55 -24.94 -10.91
N CYS A 127 3.11 -24.35 -9.86
CA CYS A 127 3.81 -23.07 -9.97
C CYS A 127 5.22 -23.24 -10.57
N PRO A 128 5.51 -22.65 -11.75
CA PRO A 128 6.84 -22.70 -12.35
C PRO A 128 7.90 -22.07 -11.44
N SER A 129 9.10 -22.66 -11.40
CA SER A 129 10.19 -22.14 -10.56
C SER A 129 10.62 -20.73 -10.94
N LEU A 130 10.44 -20.32 -12.20
CA LEU A 130 10.73 -18.97 -12.66
C LEU A 130 9.81 -17.94 -12.00
N ILE A 131 8.50 -18.18 -11.95
CA ILE A 131 7.53 -17.26 -11.34
C ILE A 131 7.79 -17.14 -9.84
N THR A 132 8.08 -18.25 -9.17
CA THR A 132 8.52 -18.25 -7.76
C THR A 132 9.80 -17.45 -7.56
N TYR A 133 10.80 -17.62 -8.43
CA TYR A 133 12.04 -16.86 -8.39
C TYR A 133 11.82 -15.35 -8.54
N LEU A 134 11.03 -14.95 -9.56
CA LEU A 134 10.71 -13.56 -9.83
C LEU A 134 10.01 -12.92 -8.62
N ARG A 135 9.02 -13.61 -8.05
CA ARG A 135 8.28 -13.11 -6.88
C ARG A 135 9.19 -12.75 -5.70
N TYR A 136 10.19 -13.58 -5.40
CA TYR A 136 11.07 -13.36 -4.25
C TYR A 136 12.33 -12.54 -4.59
N THR A 137 12.52 -12.12 -5.85
CA THR A 137 13.71 -11.37 -6.29
C THR A 137 13.34 -9.98 -6.81
N VAL A 138 12.35 -9.88 -7.71
CA VAL A 138 11.95 -8.63 -8.35
C VAL A 138 11.38 -7.64 -7.34
N PHE A 139 10.59 -8.12 -6.37
CA PHE A 139 9.99 -7.26 -5.34
C PHE A 139 11.05 -6.51 -4.50
N ILE A 140 12.24 -7.09 -4.31
CA ILE A 140 13.34 -6.45 -3.57
C ILE A 140 13.79 -5.16 -4.26
N VAL A 141 13.75 -5.13 -5.60
CA VAL A 141 14.13 -3.98 -6.42
C VAL A 141 12.96 -3.02 -6.63
N LEU A 142 11.76 -3.55 -6.89
CA LEU A 142 10.58 -2.73 -7.15
C LEU A 142 10.10 -1.97 -5.92
N TYR A 143 10.24 -2.53 -4.72
CA TYR A 143 9.77 -1.91 -3.50
C TYR A 143 10.35 -0.50 -3.23
N PRO A 144 11.68 -0.29 -3.24
CA PRO A 144 12.24 1.05 -3.05
C PRO A 144 11.89 2.01 -4.19
N ILE A 145 11.77 1.51 -5.43
CA ILE A 145 11.45 2.32 -6.61
C ILE A 145 9.98 2.79 -6.56
N GLY A 146 9.04 1.91 -6.25
CA GLY A 146 7.63 2.28 -6.17
C GLY A 146 7.33 3.20 -4.98
N LEU A 147 7.98 2.98 -3.84
CA LEU A 147 7.63 3.66 -2.60
C LEU A 147 8.29 5.05 -2.47
N ALA A 148 9.60 5.18 -2.70
CA ALA A 148 10.31 6.44 -2.42
C ALA A 148 10.12 7.51 -3.52
N PRO A 149 10.61 7.32 -4.77
CA PRO A 149 10.38 8.29 -5.84
C PRO A 149 8.96 8.25 -6.40
N GLY A 150 8.19 7.20 -6.12
CA GLY A 150 6.79 7.07 -6.51
C GLY A 150 5.82 7.62 -5.47
N GLU A 151 5.38 6.75 -4.55
CA GLU A 151 4.30 7.06 -3.59
C GLU A 151 4.63 8.28 -2.73
N MET A 152 5.77 8.26 -2.04
CA MET A 152 6.16 9.30 -1.08
C MET A 152 6.35 10.66 -1.75
N TRP A 153 7.00 10.70 -2.92
CA TRP A 153 7.21 11.96 -3.64
C TRP A 153 5.88 12.57 -4.10
N THR A 154 4.99 11.75 -4.64
CA THR A 154 3.64 12.19 -5.05
C THR A 154 2.86 12.73 -3.85
N MET A 155 2.89 12.03 -2.72
CA MET A 155 2.23 12.46 -1.48
C MET A 155 2.82 13.77 -0.94
N TYR A 156 4.14 13.97 -1.07
CA TYR A 156 4.78 15.24 -0.70
C TYR A 156 4.33 16.39 -1.60
N GLN A 157 4.31 16.17 -2.92
CA GLN A 157 3.84 17.15 -3.91
C GLN A 157 2.32 17.44 -3.76
N ALA A 158 1.56 16.51 -3.18
CA ALA A 158 0.14 16.68 -2.90
C ALA A 158 -0.15 17.63 -1.72
N LEU A 159 0.80 17.83 -0.79
CA LEU A 159 0.61 18.64 0.43
C LEU A 159 -0.02 20.04 0.22
N PRO A 160 0.44 20.88 -0.72
CA PRO A 160 -0.18 22.19 -0.96
C PRO A 160 -1.65 22.09 -1.40
N PHE A 161 -1.96 21.09 -2.24
CA PHE A 161 -3.32 20.86 -2.73
C PHE A 161 -4.24 20.31 -1.63
N VAL A 162 -3.72 19.41 -0.78
CA VAL A 162 -4.44 18.89 0.39
C VAL A 162 -4.84 20.02 1.33
N LYS A 163 -3.93 20.96 1.59
CA LYS A 163 -4.22 22.14 2.43
C LYS A 163 -5.26 23.05 1.80
N LYS A 164 -5.16 23.30 0.48
CA LYS A 164 -6.08 24.20 -0.23
C LYS A 164 -7.49 23.63 -0.35
N LYS A 165 -7.60 22.33 -0.65
CA LYS A 165 -8.88 21.63 -0.88
C LYS A 165 -9.51 21.09 0.42
N ASN A 166 -8.83 21.21 1.57
CA ASN A 166 -9.25 20.61 2.84
C ASN A 166 -9.67 19.13 2.69
N LEU A 167 -8.86 18.35 1.96
CA LEU A 167 -9.18 16.96 1.67
C LEU A 167 -9.32 16.15 2.96
N CYS A 168 -10.30 15.23 2.97
CA CYS A 168 -10.61 14.39 4.12
C CYS A 168 -10.92 15.16 5.42
N ALA A 169 -11.35 16.43 5.35
CA ALA A 169 -11.68 17.22 6.54
C ALA A 169 -12.77 16.56 7.40
N ASP A 170 -13.84 16.06 6.80
CA ASP A 170 -14.93 15.41 7.53
C ASP A 170 -14.47 14.14 8.27
N LEU A 171 -13.60 13.36 7.63
CA LEU A 171 -13.02 12.15 8.23
C LEU A 171 -12.06 12.49 9.38
N PHE A 172 -11.36 13.63 9.30
CA PHE A 172 -10.41 14.09 10.32
C PHE A 172 -11.02 15.02 11.36
N ALA A 173 -12.31 15.38 11.24
CA ALA A 173 -13.00 16.25 12.19
C ALA A 173 -13.07 15.65 13.61
N ALA A 174 -13.07 14.31 13.70
CA ALA A 174 -13.03 13.58 14.96
C ALA A 174 -11.64 13.58 15.63
N PHE A 175 -10.59 14.03 14.94
CA PHE A 175 -9.21 14.00 15.42
C PHE A 175 -8.70 15.38 15.81
N PRO A 176 -7.75 15.47 16.76
CA PRO A 176 -7.16 16.75 17.17
C PRO A 176 -6.19 17.34 16.12
N PHE A 177 -6.04 16.72 14.96
CA PHE A 177 -5.12 17.15 13.90
C PHE A 177 -5.77 17.04 12.53
N SER A 178 -5.42 17.96 11.63
CA SER A 178 -5.91 17.96 10.25
C SER A 178 -5.23 16.88 9.39
N TYR A 179 -5.89 16.48 8.30
CA TYR A 179 -5.32 15.55 7.32
C TYR A 179 -3.99 16.05 6.74
N TYR A 180 -3.86 17.36 6.53
CA TYR A 180 -2.60 17.98 6.12
C TYR A 180 -1.48 17.76 7.15
N ASN A 181 -1.76 17.96 8.44
CA ASN A 181 -0.77 17.74 9.50
C ASN A 181 -0.41 16.27 9.63
N PHE A 182 -1.39 15.37 9.48
CA PHE A 182 -1.16 13.94 9.41
C PHE A 182 -0.18 13.57 8.30
N LEU A 183 -0.45 13.99 7.05
CA LEU A 183 0.43 13.73 5.91
C LEU A 183 1.81 14.36 6.09
N ARG A 184 1.87 15.57 6.65
CA ARG A 184 3.15 16.25 6.91
C ARG A 184 4.01 15.49 7.93
N ILE A 185 3.41 14.95 8.99
CA ILE A 185 4.11 14.18 10.01
C ILE A 185 4.59 12.82 9.49
N SER A 186 3.93 12.28 8.46
CA SER A 186 4.39 11.11 7.72
C SER A 186 5.77 11.30 7.06
N PHE A 187 6.23 12.55 6.92
CA PHE A 187 7.56 12.89 6.44
C PHE A 187 8.45 13.49 7.56
N PRO A 188 8.89 12.74 8.60
CA PRO A 188 9.74 13.31 9.63
C PRO A 188 11.22 12.95 9.44
N LYS A 189 12.06 13.93 9.79
CA LYS A 189 13.50 13.76 10.02
C LYS A 189 13.78 12.53 10.89
N ARG A 190 14.75 11.74 10.42
CA ARG A 190 15.56 10.72 11.11
C ARG A 190 14.88 9.50 11.76
N LYS A 191 13.70 9.54 12.39
CA LYS A 191 13.12 8.32 13.03
C LYS A 191 11.62 8.41 13.30
N LEU A 192 10.72 8.09 12.35
CA LEU A 192 9.34 7.69 12.72
C LEU A 192 8.48 7.03 11.62
N TYR A 193 9.05 6.22 10.72
CA TYR A 193 8.23 5.53 9.70
C TYR A 193 7.43 4.33 10.24
N GLN A 194 7.78 3.79 11.41
CA GLN A 194 6.97 2.78 12.09
C GLN A 194 5.67 3.36 12.67
N GLY A 195 5.62 4.67 12.92
CA GLY A 195 4.38 5.38 13.28
C GLY A 195 3.42 5.46 12.09
N LEU A 196 3.92 5.65 10.86
CA LEU A 196 3.09 5.82 9.66
C LEU A 196 2.20 4.61 9.35
N GLN A 197 2.69 3.40 9.61
CA GLN A 197 1.86 2.19 9.47
C GLN A 197 0.75 2.10 10.55
N PHE A 198 0.99 2.64 11.75
CA PHE A 198 -0.04 2.82 12.78
C PHE A 198 -1.02 3.95 12.41
N SER A 199 -0.53 5.03 11.80
CA SER A 199 -1.32 6.17 11.33
C SER A 199 -2.30 5.75 10.22
N VAL A 200 -1.88 4.84 9.33
CA VAL A 200 -2.76 4.20 8.33
C VAL A 200 -3.81 3.30 9.01
N VAL A 201 -3.45 2.54 10.06
CA VAL A 201 -4.44 1.79 10.86
C VAL A 201 -5.47 2.73 11.51
N ILE A 202 -5.05 3.89 12.03
CA ILE A 202 -5.97 4.92 12.57
C ILE A 202 -6.89 5.47 11.46
N LEU A 203 -6.36 5.78 10.29
CA LEU A 203 -7.13 6.22 9.11
C LEU A 203 -8.17 5.18 8.66
N LEU A 204 -7.80 3.91 8.65
CA LEU A 204 -8.67 2.82 8.20
C LEU A 204 -9.74 2.46 9.24
N VAL A 205 -9.40 2.48 10.53
CA VAL A 205 -10.40 2.34 11.62
C VAL A 205 -11.42 3.48 11.51
N SER A 206 -10.97 4.69 11.22
CA SER A 206 -11.84 5.86 11.04
C SER A 206 -12.71 5.76 9.78
N PHE A 207 -12.16 5.25 8.68
CA PHE A 207 -12.89 5.04 7.42
C PHE A 207 -13.93 3.92 7.54
N SER A 208 -13.63 2.84 8.28
CA SER A 208 -14.60 1.79 8.61
C SER A 208 -15.73 2.28 9.53
N ILE A 209 -15.45 3.20 10.46
CA ILE A 209 -16.45 3.80 11.36
C ILE A 209 -17.34 4.81 10.59
N GLY A 210 -16.78 5.60 9.67
CA GLY A 210 -17.53 6.58 8.87
C GLY A 210 -18.57 5.97 7.91
N HIS A 211 -18.50 4.66 7.64
CA HIS A 211 -19.45 3.95 6.79
C HIS A 211 -20.53 3.17 7.58
N LEU A 212 -20.45 3.15 8.92
CA LEU A 212 -21.48 2.59 9.79
C LEU A 212 -22.49 3.70 10.14
N ASN A 213 -23.71 3.59 9.60
CA ASN A 213 -24.82 4.48 9.91
C ASN A 213 -24.97 4.72 11.42
N ASN A 214 -25.48 5.89 11.81
CA ASN A 214 -25.74 6.28 13.21
C ASN A 214 -26.50 5.21 14.03
N HIS A 215 -27.27 4.34 13.38
CA HIS A 215 -27.97 3.23 14.04
C HIS A 215 -27.07 2.07 14.50
N THR A 216 -25.92 1.82 13.87
CA THR A 216 -25.03 0.70 14.23
C THR A 216 -24.08 1.07 15.37
N LEU A 217 -23.74 2.36 15.50
CA LEU A 217 -22.95 2.92 16.61
C LEU A 217 -23.69 2.85 17.96
N ALA A 218 -25.02 2.85 17.96
CA ALA A 218 -25.83 2.70 19.17
C ALA A 218 -25.88 1.25 19.70
N LEU A 219 -25.65 0.25 18.85
CA LEU A 219 -25.76 -1.17 19.21
C LEU A 219 -24.44 -1.77 19.74
N TYR A 220 -23.30 -1.19 19.37
CA TYR A 220 -22.00 -1.56 19.92
C TYR A 220 -21.53 -0.47 20.89
N GLY A 221 -22.17 -0.41 22.07
CA GLY A 221 -21.60 0.25 23.23
C GLY A 221 -20.31 -0.46 23.65
N SER A 222 -19.20 -0.10 23.03
CA SER A 222 -17.89 -0.67 23.36
C SER A 222 -17.04 0.39 24.09
N PRO A 223 -16.63 0.15 25.35
CA PRO A 223 -15.80 1.07 26.13
C PRO A 223 -14.37 1.25 25.58
N PHE A 224 -14.07 0.64 24.42
CA PHE A 224 -12.79 0.76 23.72
C PHE A 224 -12.63 2.09 22.97
N LEU A 225 -13.76 2.76 22.65
CA LEU A 225 -13.80 4.01 21.88
C LEU A 225 -13.69 5.27 22.75
N ASP A 226 -14.02 5.21 24.04
CA ASP A 226 -14.30 6.43 24.83
C ASP A 226 -13.09 6.99 25.60
N GLY A 227 -11.86 6.60 25.23
CA GLY A 227 -10.69 7.21 25.82
C GLY A 227 -9.35 6.61 25.43
N GLY A 228 -9.27 5.29 25.22
CA GLY A 228 -7.97 4.61 25.04
C GLY A 228 -7.17 5.09 23.83
N LEU A 229 -7.80 5.18 22.65
CA LEU A 229 -7.13 5.59 21.41
C LEU A 229 -6.76 7.08 21.42
N THR A 230 -7.66 7.92 21.93
CA THR A 230 -7.49 9.37 22.06
C THR A 230 -6.40 9.70 23.08
N ILE A 231 -6.36 8.99 24.22
CA ILE A 231 -5.33 9.14 25.27
C ILE A 231 -3.98 8.67 24.75
N MET A 232 -3.91 7.54 24.04
CA MET A 232 -2.67 7.08 23.40
C MET A 232 -2.15 8.10 22.38
N ALA A 233 -3.03 8.64 21.52
CA ALA A 233 -2.66 9.69 20.57
C ALA A 233 -2.20 10.98 21.27
N LYS A 234 -2.89 11.41 22.33
CA LYS A 234 -2.54 12.60 23.13
C LYS A 234 -1.21 12.44 23.86
N HIS A 235 -0.98 11.28 24.46
CA HIS A 235 0.24 10.94 25.20
C HIS A 235 1.45 10.81 24.26
N TYR A 236 1.24 10.28 23.05
CA TYR A 236 2.27 10.21 22.01
C TYR A 236 2.59 11.60 21.44
N TRP A 237 1.58 12.44 21.23
CA TRP A 237 1.74 13.81 20.72
C TRP A 237 2.48 14.73 21.70
N GLN A 238 2.18 14.65 23.00
CA GLN A 238 2.90 15.41 24.04
C GLN A 238 4.37 14.96 24.18
N LYS A 239 4.67 13.67 23.99
CA LYS A 239 6.06 13.16 24.01
C LYS A 239 6.89 13.58 22.80
N CYS A 240 6.25 13.89 21.66
CA CYS A 240 6.94 14.24 20.44
C CYS A 240 7.43 15.69 20.37
N GLY A 241 7.06 16.57 21.32
CA GLY A 241 7.68 17.88 21.58
C GLY A 241 8.33 18.56 20.36
N MET A 242 7.55 18.92 19.35
CA MET A 242 8.07 19.43 18.08
C MET A 242 7.53 20.83 17.78
N ASP A 243 8.36 21.83 18.10
CA ASP A 243 8.23 23.17 17.55
C ASP A 243 8.50 23.17 16.04
N LEU A 244 7.58 23.83 15.35
CA LEU A 244 7.46 23.92 13.90
C LEU A 244 8.42 24.98 13.35
N CYS A 245 9.42 24.59 12.54
CA CYS A 245 9.98 25.51 11.55
C CYS A 245 10.60 24.79 10.34
N GLY A 246 10.50 25.44 9.17
CA GLY A 246 10.69 24.87 7.84
C GLY A 246 11.97 24.06 7.61
N GLY A 247 11.85 22.95 6.89
CA GLY A 247 12.98 22.15 6.44
C GLY A 247 13.40 22.50 5.01
N SER A 248 14.70 22.59 4.78
CA SER A 248 15.30 22.94 3.49
C SER A 248 15.40 21.72 2.55
N LEU A 249 15.59 21.97 1.24
CA LEU A 249 15.72 20.94 0.18
C LEU A 249 16.78 19.86 0.51
N LEU A 250 17.82 20.24 1.26
CA LEU A 250 18.93 19.38 1.68
C LEU A 250 18.53 18.37 2.76
N GLU A 251 17.59 18.73 3.62
CA GLU A 251 17.05 17.84 4.65
C GLU A 251 16.11 16.78 4.05
N ASN A 252 15.38 17.15 2.99
CA ASN A 252 14.52 16.24 2.22
C ASN A 252 15.37 15.23 1.40
N ALA A 253 16.49 15.68 0.83
CA ALA A 253 17.45 14.80 0.15
C ALA A 253 18.08 13.78 1.12
N ALA A 254 18.40 14.20 2.35
CA ALA A 254 18.95 13.30 3.37
C ALA A 254 17.98 12.17 3.77
N VAL A 255 16.66 12.44 3.79
CA VAL A 255 15.64 11.40 4.06
C VAL A 255 15.62 10.35 2.94
N LEU A 256 15.74 10.76 1.68
CA LEU A 256 15.82 9.86 0.52
C LEU A 256 17.11 9.02 0.55
N VAL A 257 18.24 9.59 0.97
CA VAL A 257 19.53 8.89 1.08
C VAL A 257 19.57 7.91 2.27
N CYS A 258 18.96 8.26 3.41
CA CYS A 258 18.88 7.37 4.58
C CYS A 258 17.81 6.27 4.45
N TYR A 259 16.97 6.32 3.42
CA TYR A 259 15.84 5.42 3.21
C TYR A 259 16.18 3.92 3.10
N PRO A 260 17.25 3.49 2.40
CA PRO A 260 17.65 2.07 2.35
C PRO A 260 17.96 1.49 3.73
N PHE A 261 18.40 2.33 4.67
CA PHE A 261 18.78 1.95 6.03
C PHE A 261 17.59 1.87 7.00
N LEU A 262 16.52 2.64 6.76
CA LEU A 262 15.30 2.62 7.58
C LEU A 262 14.50 1.31 7.44
N TRP A 263 14.65 0.61 6.32
CA TRP A 263 13.95 -0.63 6.01
C TRP A 263 14.85 -1.87 6.07
N LEU A 264 16.05 -1.76 6.68
CA LEU A 264 17.00 -2.88 6.78
C LEU A 264 16.36 -4.12 7.41
N ASN A 265 15.44 -3.96 8.35
CA ASN A 265 14.68 -5.07 8.95
C ASN A 265 13.72 -5.74 7.95
N LEU A 266 13.03 -4.96 7.11
CA LEU A 266 12.23 -5.53 6.01
C LEU A 266 13.13 -6.24 5.00
N TYR A 267 14.21 -5.61 4.55
CA TYR A 267 15.13 -6.25 3.59
C TYR A 267 15.73 -7.54 4.15
N ARG A 268 16.12 -7.56 5.42
CA ARG A 268 16.55 -8.78 6.13
C ARG A 268 15.44 -9.83 6.10
N HIS A 269 14.19 -9.45 6.34
CA HIS A 269 13.05 -10.34 6.25
C HIS A 269 12.83 -10.88 4.84
N LEU A 270 12.84 -10.02 3.81
CA LEU A 270 12.68 -10.40 2.40
C LEU A 270 13.80 -11.34 1.93
N LEU A 271 15.05 -11.05 2.28
CA LEU A 271 16.19 -11.91 1.97
C LEU A 271 16.14 -13.25 2.72
N LYS A 272 15.62 -13.26 3.96
CA LYS A 272 15.37 -14.49 4.71
C LYS A 272 14.24 -15.31 4.07
N GLN A 273 13.15 -14.67 3.63
CA GLN A 273 12.08 -15.33 2.89
C GLN A 273 12.58 -15.92 1.58
N ARG A 274 13.35 -15.16 0.80
CA ARG A 274 13.97 -15.62 -0.46
C ARG A 274 14.81 -16.87 -0.24
N ARG A 275 15.71 -16.85 0.75
CA ARG A 275 16.54 -18.01 1.12
C ARG A 275 15.67 -19.21 1.53
N SER A 276 14.68 -19.01 2.38
CA SER A 276 13.82 -20.10 2.86
C SER A 276 12.96 -20.72 1.75
N LYS A 277 12.45 -19.93 0.80
CA LYS A 277 11.50 -20.41 -0.22
C LYS A 277 12.20 -21.00 -1.44
N LEU A 278 13.32 -20.39 -1.88
CA LEU A 278 14.09 -20.92 -3.00
C LEU A 278 14.99 -22.10 -2.60
N GLY A 279 15.52 -22.11 -1.37
CA GLY A 279 16.33 -23.22 -0.85
C GLY A 279 15.54 -24.54 -0.81
N ARG A 280 14.30 -24.53 -0.29
CA ARG A 280 13.43 -25.71 -0.28
C ARG A 280 13.12 -26.23 -1.69
N HIS A 281 13.00 -25.34 -2.67
CA HIS A 281 12.69 -25.73 -4.05
C HIS A 281 13.86 -26.46 -4.73
N GLN A 282 15.09 -26.09 -4.39
CA GLN A 282 16.29 -26.80 -4.86
C GLN A 282 16.44 -28.17 -4.19
N GLU A 283 16.16 -28.29 -2.89
CA GLU A 283 16.15 -29.60 -2.20
C GLU A 283 15.06 -30.52 -2.75
N THR A 284 13.86 -30.00 -3.04
CA THR A 284 12.77 -30.81 -3.63
C THR A 284 13.11 -31.28 -5.05
N LYS A 285 13.83 -30.47 -5.84
CA LYS A 285 14.35 -30.89 -7.16
C LYS A 285 15.50 -31.89 -7.07
N LYS A 286 16.31 -31.87 -6.00
CA LYS A 286 17.38 -32.86 -5.78
C LYS A 286 16.87 -34.23 -5.29
N LYS A 287 15.64 -34.29 -4.79
CA LYS A 287 14.99 -35.51 -4.27
C LYS A 287 14.06 -36.21 -5.28
N LYS A 288 13.89 -35.63 -6.48
CA LYS A 288 13.17 -36.22 -7.62
C LYS A 288 14.18 -36.57 -8.69
#